data_AF-A0A1Q3R2X3-F1
#
_entry.id   AF-A0A1Q3R2X3-F1
#
_cell.length_a   1.000
_cell.length_b   1.000
_cell.length_c   1.000
_cell.angle_alpha   90.00
_cell.angle_beta   90.00
_cell.angle_gamma   90.00
#
_symmetry.space_group_name_H-M   'P 1'
#
loop_
_entity.id
_entity.type
_entity.pdbx_description
1 polymer ?
#
loop_
_entity_poly.entity_id
_entity_poly.type
_entity_poly.pdbx_seq_one_letter_code
_entity_poly.pdbx_strand_id
1 'polypeptide(L)'
;MGTVVFLLVFVGGWIGLGRYWWRTSRHRVLSVLGAGALCFVVGAFAGSAIDGAMTTSPRPVAAAVPRAKAPAPAPMAPTAPAPVATASTPPPAAPAPPDEPNVFERRAVLEKKALAGDYQAQRNLAYSLGREIPINELQSCTWRIVILESGSDEVDDSDVTNKQAACDRKLSPDATYAAGLKAATLQDKIAARRK
;
A
#
# COMPACT_ATOMS: atom_id res chain seq x y z
N MET A 1 -3.07 -17.79 -49.97
CA MET A 1 -4.33 -17.00 -49.99
C MET A 1 -5.37 -17.83 -49.27
N GLY A 2 -5.98 -17.48 -48.15
CA GLY A 2 -5.98 -16.30 -47.31
C GLY A 2 -6.87 -16.62 -46.10
N THR A 3 -6.48 -16.10 -44.94
CA THR A 3 -7.32 -15.42 -43.95
C THR A 3 -8.76 -15.94 -43.74
N VAL A 4 -9.07 -16.39 -42.52
CA VAL A 4 -10.15 -15.92 -41.62
C VAL A 4 -10.48 -17.04 -40.62
N VAL A 5 -9.81 -17.01 -39.46
CA VAL A 5 -10.40 -17.45 -38.19
C VAL A 5 -9.85 -16.49 -37.12
N PHE A 6 -10.41 -15.29 -37.06
CA PHE A 6 -10.16 -14.34 -35.98
C PHE A 6 -11.51 -13.81 -35.54
N LEU A 7 -12.09 -14.44 -34.53
CA LEU A 7 -13.02 -13.78 -33.62
C LEU A 7 -13.30 -14.70 -32.42
N LEU A 8 -13.22 -14.09 -31.23
CA LEU A 8 -13.55 -14.62 -29.90
C LEU A 8 -12.44 -15.38 -29.16
N VAL A 9 -11.42 -14.67 -28.66
CA VAL A 9 -11.05 -14.66 -27.22
C VAL A 9 -10.18 -13.42 -26.96
N PHE A 10 -10.77 -12.28 -26.58
CA PHE A 10 -10.01 -11.16 -26.00
C PHE A 10 -10.85 -10.43 -24.95
N VAL A 11 -11.27 -11.18 -23.92
CA VAL A 11 -11.73 -10.59 -22.65
C VAL A 11 -11.29 -11.52 -21.53
N GLY A 12 -10.32 -11.09 -20.71
CA GLY A 12 -10.07 -11.67 -19.38
C GLY A 12 -8.64 -12.17 -19.15
N GLY A 13 -7.89 -11.41 -18.35
CA GLY A 13 -6.55 -11.77 -17.84
C GLY A 13 -5.49 -10.88 -18.49
N TRP A 14 -4.86 -9.93 -17.80
CA TRP A 14 -4.02 -10.18 -16.64
C TRP A 14 -3.81 -8.87 -15.86
N ILE A 15 -4.58 -8.68 -14.79
CA ILE A 15 -4.18 -7.87 -13.64
C ILE A 15 -3.26 -8.77 -12.83
N GLY A 16 -1.93 -8.63 -12.95
CA GLY A 16 -1.06 -9.56 -12.21
C GLY A 16 0.45 -9.51 -12.38
N LEU A 17 1.06 -8.47 -12.98
CA LEU A 17 2.54 -8.42 -13.15
C LEU A 17 3.20 -7.08 -12.78
N GLY A 18 2.50 -6.17 -12.09
CA GLY A 18 3.03 -4.84 -11.75
C GLY A 18 3.93 -4.75 -10.51
N ARG A 19 4.25 -5.86 -9.82
CA ARG A 19 4.91 -5.81 -8.49
C ARG A 19 6.36 -6.31 -8.41
N TYR A 20 6.98 -6.71 -9.53
CA TYR A 20 8.35 -7.27 -9.50
C TYR A 20 9.44 -6.41 -10.15
N TRP A 21 9.11 -5.26 -10.74
CA TRP A 21 10.06 -4.46 -11.53
C TRP A 21 10.68 -3.25 -10.85
N TRP A 22 10.37 -2.97 -9.58
CA TRP A 22 10.94 -1.79 -8.90
C TRP A 22 12.10 -2.08 -7.93
N ARG A 23 12.49 -3.35 -7.74
CA ARG A 23 13.48 -3.75 -6.71
C ARG A 23 14.93 -3.95 -7.19
N THR A 24 15.30 -3.57 -8.42
CA THR A 24 16.67 -3.83 -8.91
C THR A 24 17.44 -2.63 -9.50
N SER A 25 16.87 -1.43 -9.58
CA SER A 25 17.55 -0.30 -10.27
C SER A 25 18.36 0.65 -9.39
N ARG A 26 18.90 0.23 -8.24
CA ARG A 26 19.68 1.11 -7.34
C ARG A 26 21.16 0.78 -7.11
N HIS A 27 21.77 -0.08 -7.92
CA HIS A 27 23.22 -0.26 -7.86
C HIS A 27 23.84 -0.37 -9.25
N ARG A 28 24.30 0.77 -9.77
CA ARG A 28 25.51 0.96 -10.62
C ARG A 28 25.45 2.32 -11.30
N VAL A 29 25.88 3.36 -10.61
CA VAL A 29 26.41 4.54 -11.28
C VAL A 29 27.56 5.12 -10.45
N LEU A 30 28.74 5.20 -11.09
CA LEU A 30 29.90 6.05 -10.80
C LEU A 30 30.81 5.72 -9.60
N SER A 31 31.85 4.93 -9.87
CA SER A 31 33.22 5.31 -9.52
C SER A 31 34.19 4.62 -10.49
N VAL A 32 35.32 5.27 -10.74
CA VAL A 32 36.45 4.90 -11.62
C VAL A 32 36.36 5.42 -13.06
N LEU A 33 36.78 6.68 -13.25
CA LEU A 33 37.51 7.11 -14.44
C LEU A 33 38.97 7.34 -13.99
N GLY A 34 39.90 6.58 -14.54
CA GLY A 34 41.32 6.73 -14.25
C GLY A 34 42.19 5.65 -14.87
N ALA A 35 42.55 5.88 -16.14
CA ALA A 35 43.73 5.37 -16.85
C ALA A 35 43.85 3.84 -17.11
N GLY A 36 44.07 3.50 -18.39
CA GLY A 36 44.85 2.30 -18.74
C GLY A 36 44.28 1.43 -19.84
N ALA A 37 44.83 1.61 -21.05
CA ALA A 37 45.26 0.56 -21.98
C ALA A 37 44.34 -0.61 -22.38
N LEU A 38 44.13 -0.69 -23.70
CA LEU A 38 44.25 -1.89 -24.55
C LEU A 38 43.67 -3.23 -24.04
N CYS A 39 42.65 -3.71 -24.74
CA CYS A 39 42.77 -4.92 -25.58
C CYS A 39 41.47 -5.14 -26.38
N PHE A 40 41.60 -5.09 -27.70
CA PHE A 40 40.65 -5.71 -28.62
C PHE A 40 40.74 -7.23 -28.46
N VAL A 41 39.64 -7.88 -28.08
CA VAL A 41 39.44 -9.30 -28.37
C VAL A 41 38.12 -9.43 -29.11
N VAL A 42 38.24 -9.61 -30.42
CA VAL A 42 37.17 -10.10 -31.29
C VAL A 42 36.92 -11.55 -30.90
N GLY A 43 35.88 -11.79 -30.10
CA GLY A 43 35.43 -13.12 -29.73
C GLY A 43 34.07 -13.41 -30.35
N ALA A 44 34.09 -14.12 -31.48
CA ALA A 44 32.92 -14.71 -32.10
C ALA A 44 32.28 -15.73 -31.14
N PHE A 45 31.10 -15.43 -30.59
CA PHE A 45 30.27 -16.46 -29.97
C PHE A 45 29.37 -17.08 -31.03
N ALA A 46 29.84 -18.23 -31.51
CA ALA A 46 29.05 -19.20 -32.24
C ALA A 46 27.81 -19.59 -31.43
N GLY A 47 26.72 -19.81 -32.17
CA GLY A 47 25.43 -20.24 -31.62
C GLY A 47 25.55 -21.48 -30.74
N SER A 48 24.77 -21.47 -29.66
CA SER A 48 24.30 -22.68 -29.02
C SER A 48 22.78 -22.61 -29.03
N ALA A 49 22.21 -23.37 -29.96
CA ALA A 49 20.81 -23.76 -29.91
C ALA A 49 20.59 -24.52 -28.59
N ILE A 50 19.85 -23.90 -27.68
CA ILE A 50 19.27 -24.61 -26.55
C ILE A 50 18.01 -25.31 -27.03
N ASP A 51 18.19 -26.49 -27.63
CA ASP A 51 17.13 -27.51 -27.70
C ASP A 51 16.86 -28.02 -26.28
N GLY A 52 16.05 -27.26 -25.55
CA GLY A 52 15.46 -27.70 -24.29
C GLY A 52 14.33 -28.67 -24.58
N ALA A 53 14.66 -29.96 -24.70
CA ALA A 53 13.70 -31.04 -24.74
C ALA A 53 12.71 -30.91 -23.57
N MET A 54 11.43 -30.74 -23.90
CA MET A 54 10.32 -30.81 -22.95
C MET A 54 10.23 -32.25 -22.43
N THR A 55 10.96 -32.58 -21.36
CA THR A 55 10.70 -33.79 -20.57
C THR A 55 9.52 -33.50 -19.64
N THR A 56 8.33 -33.88 -20.09
CA THR A 56 7.12 -33.93 -19.29
C THR A 56 7.29 -35.00 -18.19
N SER A 57 7.68 -34.55 -17.00
CA SER A 57 7.68 -35.40 -15.80
C SER A 57 6.22 -35.69 -15.39
N PRO A 58 5.76 -36.94 -15.38
CA PRO A 58 4.43 -37.25 -14.85
C PRO A 58 4.44 -37.03 -13.34
N ARG A 59 3.60 -36.10 -12.87
CA ARG A 59 3.29 -35.96 -11.44
C ARG A 59 2.61 -37.24 -10.95
N PRO A 60 3.00 -37.80 -9.80
CA PRO A 60 2.24 -38.88 -9.18
C PRO A 60 0.85 -38.34 -8.80
N VAL A 61 -0.19 -39.01 -9.29
CA VAL A 61 -1.58 -38.76 -8.92
C VAL A 61 -1.73 -39.19 -7.46
N ALA A 62 -1.77 -38.21 -6.56
CA ALA A 62 -2.11 -38.45 -5.17
C ALA A 62 -3.54 -39.04 -5.10
N ALA A 63 -3.64 -40.21 -4.49
CA ALA A 63 -4.89 -40.90 -4.23
C ALA A 63 -5.91 -39.97 -3.56
N ALA A 64 -7.15 -40.00 -4.07
CA ALA A 64 -8.26 -39.25 -3.53
C ALA A 64 -8.54 -39.67 -2.08
N VAL A 65 -8.35 -38.74 -1.14
CA VAL A 65 -8.83 -38.87 0.23
C VAL A 65 -10.37 -38.87 0.19
N PRO A 66 -11.06 -39.85 0.80
CA PRO A 66 -12.51 -39.84 0.86
C PRO A 66 -12.98 -38.61 1.64
N ARG A 67 -13.77 -37.76 0.97
CA ARG A 67 -14.43 -36.60 1.56
C ARG A 67 -15.41 -37.08 2.61
N ALA A 68 -15.11 -36.84 3.89
CA ALA A 68 -16.07 -37.04 4.97
C ALA A 68 -17.34 -36.23 4.67
N LYS A 69 -18.50 -36.89 4.78
CA LYS A 69 -19.83 -36.29 4.60
C LYS A 69 -20.00 -35.19 5.65
N ALA A 70 -20.13 -33.94 5.20
CA ALA A 70 -20.43 -32.83 6.09
C ALA A 70 -21.75 -33.11 6.83
N PRO A 71 -21.83 -32.89 8.16
CA PRO A 71 -23.08 -32.97 8.88
C PRO A 71 -24.04 -31.88 8.37
N ALA A 72 -25.32 -32.24 8.27
CA ALA A 72 -26.39 -31.32 7.88
C ALA A 72 -26.41 -30.08 8.81
N PRO A 73 -26.68 -28.87 8.28
CA PRO A 73 -26.84 -27.70 9.11
C PRO A 73 -28.04 -27.89 10.04
N ALA A 74 -27.84 -27.65 11.35
CA ALA A 74 -28.90 -27.62 12.33
C ALA A 74 -29.94 -26.54 11.96
N PRO A 75 -31.24 -26.73 12.27
CA PRO A 75 -32.25 -25.71 12.05
C PRO A 75 -31.94 -24.47 12.89
N MET A 76 -31.77 -23.32 12.20
CA MET A 76 -31.60 -22.02 12.84
C MET A 76 -32.88 -21.70 13.63
N ALA A 77 -32.75 -21.53 14.95
CA ALA A 77 -33.83 -21.01 15.77
C ALA A 77 -34.19 -19.58 15.31
N PRO A 78 -35.47 -19.18 15.32
CA PRO A 78 -35.85 -17.80 15.02
C PRO A 78 -35.26 -16.89 16.09
N THR A 79 -34.28 -16.08 15.69
CA THR A 79 -33.73 -15.02 16.53
C THR A 79 -34.81 -13.97 16.70
N ALA A 80 -35.14 -13.63 17.95
CA ALA A 80 -36.07 -12.56 18.29
C ALA A 80 -35.68 -11.25 17.55
N PRO A 81 -36.64 -10.41 17.15
CA PRO A 81 -36.33 -9.14 16.52
C PRO A 81 -35.49 -8.28 17.48
N ALA A 82 -34.32 -7.84 17.01
CA ALA A 82 -33.50 -6.87 17.70
C ALA A 82 -34.33 -5.59 17.95
N PRO A 83 -34.21 -4.95 19.14
CA PRO A 83 -34.87 -3.67 19.36
C PRO A 83 -34.32 -2.66 18.35
N VAL A 84 -35.25 -2.02 17.63
CA VAL A 84 -34.96 -0.93 16.70
C VAL A 84 -34.15 0.12 17.44
N ALA A 85 -32.91 0.32 16.99
CA ALA A 85 -32.04 1.38 17.50
C ALA A 85 -32.76 2.72 17.30
N THR A 86 -33.19 3.31 18.41
CA THR A 86 -33.74 4.66 18.42
C THR A 86 -32.66 5.60 17.91
N ALA A 87 -32.97 6.36 16.86
CA ALA A 87 -32.10 7.39 16.32
C ALA A 87 -31.69 8.33 17.46
N SER A 88 -30.42 8.22 17.88
CA SER A 88 -29.84 9.13 18.86
C SER A 88 -29.62 10.46 18.15
N THR A 89 -30.55 11.38 18.33
CA THR A 89 -30.29 12.81 18.08
C THR A 89 -29.02 13.17 18.86
N PRO A 90 -27.95 13.70 18.22
CA PRO A 90 -26.78 14.13 18.97
C PRO A 90 -27.22 15.21 19.97
N PRO A 91 -26.87 15.10 21.26
CA PRO A 91 -27.20 16.13 22.23
C PRO A 91 -26.61 17.47 21.77
N PRO A 92 -27.27 18.61 22.04
CA PRO A 92 -26.70 19.92 21.75
C PRO A 92 -25.33 19.99 22.42
N ALA A 93 -24.31 20.35 21.62
CA ALA A 93 -22.92 20.39 22.05
C ALA A 93 -22.82 21.19 23.35
N ALA A 94 -22.53 20.50 24.46
CA ALA A 94 -22.13 21.14 25.69
C ALA A 94 -20.93 22.06 25.38
N PRO A 95 -20.83 23.25 25.98
CA PRO A 95 -19.64 24.09 25.84
C PRO A 95 -18.43 23.24 26.28
N ALA A 96 -17.41 23.17 25.41
CA ALA A 96 -16.22 22.39 25.67
C ALA A 96 -15.60 22.79 27.04
N PRO A 97 -15.12 21.83 27.84
CA PRO A 97 -14.50 22.12 29.12
C PRO A 97 -13.31 23.08 28.93
N PRO A 98 -13.06 23.99 29.90
CA PRO A 98 -12.16 25.14 29.75
C PRO A 98 -10.67 24.82 29.58
N ASP A 99 -10.29 23.53 29.52
CA ASP A 99 -8.90 23.09 29.60
C ASP A 99 -8.45 22.24 28.39
N GLU A 100 -9.31 22.05 27.38
CA GLU A 100 -8.95 21.30 26.17
C GLU A 100 -7.95 22.12 25.33
N PRO A 101 -6.71 21.62 25.10
CA PRO A 101 -5.72 22.34 24.30
C PRO A 101 -6.29 22.64 22.92
N ASN A 102 -6.00 23.84 22.41
CA ASN A 102 -6.53 24.23 21.12
C ASN A 102 -6.03 23.26 20.02
N VAL A 103 -6.76 23.18 18.91
CA VAL A 103 -6.47 22.23 17.82
C VAL A 103 -5.02 22.32 17.34
N PHE A 104 -4.44 23.52 17.32
CA PHE A 104 -3.05 23.73 16.88
C PHE A 104 -2.04 23.12 17.85
N GLU A 105 -2.22 23.32 19.15
CA GLU A 105 -1.38 22.74 20.19
C GLU A 105 -1.43 21.20 20.18
N ARG A 106 -2.63 20.63 20.09
CA ARG A 106 -2.79 19.17 19.98
C ARG A 106 -2.06 18.62 18.75
N ARG A 107 -2.22 19.28 17.59
CA ARG A 107 -1.51 18.88 16.36
C ARG A 107 0.00 19.01 16.50
N ALA A 108 0.51 20.04 17.15
CA ALA A 108 1.94 20.22 17.37
C ALA A 108 2.53 19.10 18.24
N VAL A 109 1.80 18.68 19.29
CA VAL A 109 2.19 17.54 20.13
C VAL A 109 2.20 16.24 19.31
N LEU A 110 1.16 16.01 18.50
CA LEU A 110 1.09 14.85 17.61
C LEU A 110 2.21 14.86 16.58
N GLU A 111 2.52 16.01 15.96
CA GLU A 111 3.61 16.15 15.00
C GLU A 111 4.97 15.84 15.61
N LYS A 112 5.23 16.32 16.84
CA LYS A 112 6.46 15.99 17.55
C LYS A 112 6.62 14.48 17.75
N LYS A 113 5.56 13.79 18.17
CA LYS A 113 5.56 12.33 18.36
C LYS A 113 5.66 11.57 17.04
N ALA A 114 4.89 12.01 16.03
CA ALA A 114 4.90 11.41 14.70
C ALA A 114 6.29 11.48 14.04
N LEU A 115 7.00 12.61 14.22
CA LEU A 115 8.39 12.80 13.79
C LEU A 115 9.40 11.97 14.59
N ALA A 116 9.07 11.54 15.81
CA ALA A 116 9.86 10.58 16.57
C ALA A 116 9.61 9.12 16.12
N GLY A 117 8.71 8.92 15.15
CA GLY A 117 8.36 7.60 14.63
C GLY A 117 7.29 6.86 15.44
N ASP A 118 6.51 7.57 16.26
CA ASP A 118 5.32 7.03 16.92
C ASP A 118 4.20 6.83 15.89
N TYR A 119 3.92 5.57 15.57
CA TYR A 119 2.94 5.15 14.57
C TYR A 119 1.52 5.62 14.89
N GLN A 120 1.08 5.53 16.15
CA GLN A 120 -0.24 5.97 16.56
C GLN A 120 -0.36 7.51 16.45
N ALA A 121 0.70 8.23 16.80
CA ALA A 121 0.74 9.67 16.59
C ALA A 121 0.67 10.06 15.11
N GLN A 122 1.30 9.29 14.22
CA GLN A 122 1.18 9.51 12.77
C GLN A 122 -0.27 9.36 12.29
N ARG A 123 -0.98 8.30 12.71
CA ARG A 123 -2.41 8.09 12.38
C ARG A 123 -3.28 9.22 12.89
N ASN A 124 -3.12 9.60 14.15
CA ASN A 124 -3.89 10.67 14.78
C ASN A 124 -3.64 12.03 14.12
N LEU A 125 -2.39 12.33 13.78
CA LEU A 125 -2.03 13.56 13.08
C LEU A 125 -2.65 13.59 11.68
N ALA A 126 -2.51 12.51 10.90
CA ALA A 126 -3.10 12.40 9.58
C ALA A 126 -4.62 12.61 9.62
N TYR A 127 -5.29 11.99 10.59
CA TYR A 127 -6.72 12.11 10.79
C TYR A 127 -7.14 13.54 11.14
N SER A 128 -6.51 14.15 12.15
CA SER A 128 -6.84 15.52 12.59
C SER A 128 -6.65 16.53 11.46
N LEU A 129 -5.58 16.43 10.66
CA LEU A 129 -5.33 17.30 9.50
C LEU A 129 -6.42 17.21 8.43
N GLY A 130 -7.07 16.05 8.28
CA GLY A 130 -8.08 15.83 7.25
C GLY A 130 -9.52 16.16 7.69
N ARG A 131 -9.75 16.47 8.96
CA ARG A 131 -11.10 16.65 9.53
C ARG A 131 -11.27 17.88 10.41
N GLU A 132 -10.26 18.27 11.17
CA GLU A 132 -10.34 19.41 12.09
C GLU A 132 -9.94 20.70 11.36
N ILE A 133 -10.50 21.84 11.76
CA ILE A 133 -10.20 23.14 11.14
C ILE A 133 -8.92 23.73 11.76
N PRO A 134 -7.99 24.27 10.96
CA PRO A 134 -8.01 24.30 9.49
C PRO A 134 -7.71 22.93 8.89
N ILE A 135 -8.50 22.54 7.89
CA ILE A 135 -8.32 21.28 7.16
C ILE A 135 -7.13 21.45 6.20
N ASN A 136 -6.24 20.46 6.18
CA ASN A 136 -5.12 20.38 5.25
C ASN A 136 -5.06 18.98 4.64
N GLU A 137 -5.78 18.79 3.53
CA GLU A 137 -5.91 17.50 2.86
C GLU A 137 -4.58 17.00 2.29
N LEU A 138 -3.73 17.92 1.80
CA LEU A 138 -2.40 17.58 1.29
C LEU A 138 -1.50 17.01 2.39
N GLN A 139 -1.45 17.67 3.55
CA GLN A 139 -0.65 17.19 4.68
C GLN A 139 -1.26 15.92 5.30
N SER A 140 -2.58 15.82 5.32
CA SER A 140 -3.32 14.64 5.74
C SER A 140 -2.98 13.42 4.85
N CYS A 141 -2.95 13.59 3.53
CA CYS A 141 -2.51 12.56 2.59
C CYS A 141 -1.02 12.22 2.77
N THR A 142 -0.17 13.24 2.93
CA THR A 142 1.28 13.08 3.15
C THR A 142 1.56 12.14 4.33
N TRP A 143 0.92 12.36 5.48
CA TRP A 143 1.13 11.49 6.65
C TRP A 143 0.60 10.07 6.46
N ARG A 144 -0.45 9.85 5.65
CA ARG A 144 -0.92 8.49 5.33
C ARG A 144 0.04 7.73 4.44
N ILE A 145 0.73 8.41 3.55
CA ILE A 145 1.83 7.81 2.78
C ILE A 145 2.98 7.45 3.73
N VAL A 146 3.34 8.34 4.66
CA VAL A 146 4.36 8.06 5.69
C VAL A 146 4.01 6.80 6.50
N ILE A 147 2.76 6.65 6.94
CA ILE A 147 2.31 5.47 7.71
C ILE A 147 2.55 4.18 6.92
N LEU A 148 2.09 4.12 5.66
CA LEU A 148 2.22 2.94 4.82
C LEU A 148 3.68 2.63 4.45
N GLU A 149 4.52 3.64 4.34
CA GLU A 149 5.94 3.50 4.00
C GLU A 149 6.85 3.37 5.23
N SER A 150 6.31 3.47 6.45
CA SER A 150 7.08 3.45 7.69
C SER A 150 7.75 2.10 7.98
N GLY A 151 7.25 1.03 7.38
CA GLY A 151 7.67 -0.35 7.68
C GLY A 151 7.25 -0.82 9.07
N SER A 152 6.29 -0.16 9.72
CA SER A 152 5.72 -0.61 10.99
C SER A 152 4.91 -1.89 10.83
N ASP A 153 5.08 -2.85 11.74
CA ASP A 153 4.27 -4.08 11.79
C ASP A 153 2.81 -3.82 12.20
N GLU A 154 2.50 -2.61 12.68
CA GLU A 154 1.13 -2.17 13.00
C GLU A 154 0.34 -1.70 11.76
N VAL A 155 0.97 -1.59 10.59
CA VAL A 155 0.28 -1.19 9.35
C VAL A 155 -0.70 -2.27 8.92
N ASP A 156 -1.95 -1.88 8.66
CA ASP A 156 -3.02 -2.81 8.27
C ASP A 156 -3.86 -2.31 7.08
N ASP A 157 -4.86 -3.08 6.68
CA ASP A 157 -5.76 -2.76 5.56
C ASP A 157 -6.57 -1.47 5.78
N SER A 158 -6.76 -1.07 7.05
CA SER A 158 -7.43 0.19 7.37
C SER A 158 -6.57 1.39 6.96
N ASP A 159 -5.24 1.31 7.04
CA ASP A 159 -4.34 2.38 6.60
C ASP A 159 -4.36 2.55 5.08
N VAL A 160 -4.43 1.43 4.35
CA VAL A 160 -4.57 1.44 2.88
C VAL A 160 -5.87 2.13 2.49
N THR A 161 -6.98 1.74 3.13
CA THR A 161 -8.31 2.32 2.88
C THR A 161 -8.33 3.80 3.25
N ASN A 162 -7.68 4.18 4.36
CA ASN A 162 -7.56 5.55 4.80
C ASN A 162 -6.76 6.41 3.81
N LYS A 163 -5.65 5.89 3.25
CA LYS A 163 -4.90 6.59 2.19
C LYS A 163 -5.80 6.81 0.98
N GLN A 164 -6.48 5.79 0.50
CA GLN A 164 -7.37 5.91 -0.66
C GLN A 164 -8.46 6.96 -0.44
N ALA A 165 -9.09 6.95 0.75
CA ALA A 165 -10.12 7.91 1.09
C ALA A 165 -9.60 9.35 1.20
N ALA A 166 -8.38 9.55 1.69
CA ALA A 166 -7.83 10.88 1.93
C ALA A 166 -7.01 11.45 0.77
N CYS A 167 -6.36 10.60 -0.02
CA CYS A 167 -5.56 10.99 -1.18
C CYS A 167 -6.42 10.87 -2.42
N ASP A 168 -6.72 9.63 -2.83
CA ASP A 168 -7.22 9.33 -4.18
C ASP A 168 -8.64 9.89 -4.44
N ARG A 169 -9.46 10.04 -3.38
CA ARG A 169 -10.82 10.60 -3.49
C ARG A 169 -10.91 12.11 -3.32
N LYS A 170 -9.89 12.75 -2.73
CA LYS A 170 -9.94 14.17 -2.33
C LYS A 170 -8.96 15.05 -3.11
N LEU A 171 -7.84 14.49 -3.55
CA LEU A 171 -6.78 15.22 -4.23
C LEU A 171 -6.75 14.89 -5.72
N SER A 172 -6.25 15.85 -6.51
CA SER A 172 -5.85 15.57 -7.89
C SER A 172 -4.62 14.64 -7.93
N PRO A 173 -4.34 14.00 -9.08
CA PRO A 173 -3.13 13.20 -9.25
C PRO A 173 -1.84 13.97 -8.94
N ASP A 174 -1.74 15.23 -9.39
CA ASP A 174 -0.57 16.08 -9.16
C ASP A 174 -0.40 16.42 -7.66
N ALA A 175 -1.49 16.70 -6.96
CA ALA A 175 -1.45 16.95 -5.52
C ALA A 175 -1.07 15.68 -4.74
N THR A 176 -1.54 14.51 -5.18
CA THR A 176 -1.15 13.21 -4.61
C THR A 176 0.33 12.93 -4.84
N TYR A 177 0.86 13.24 -6.03
CA TYR A 177 2.30 13.16 -6.32
C TYR A 177 3.12 14.09 -5.43
N ALA A 178 2.69 15.35 -5.27
CA ALA A 178 3.33 16.30 -4.38
C ALA A 178 3.31 15.85 -2.89
N ALA A 179 2.22 15.22 -2.45
CA ALA A 179 2.15 14.61 -1.12
C ALA A 179 3.17 13.47 -0.97
N GLY A 180 3.37 12.64 -1.99
CA GLY A 180 4.40 11.60 -2.02
C GLY A 180 5.82 12.16 -1.85
N LEU A 181 6.15 13.26 -2.55
CA LEU A 181 7.46 13.92 -2.39
C LEU A 181 7.67 14.46 -0.97
N LYS A 182 6.62 15.05 -0.38
CA LYS A 182 6.67 15.50 1.02
C LYS A 182 6.81 14.33 2.00
N ALA A 183 6.14 13.21 1.72
CA ALA A 183 6.20 12.02 2.56
C ALA A 183 7.62 11.45 2.59
N ALA A 184 8.28 11.33 1.43
CA ALA A 184 9.67 10.92 1.34
C ALA A 184 10.60 11.82 2.19
N THR A 185 10.40 13.15 2.11
CA THR A 185 11.16 14.11 2.92
C THR A 185 10.91 13.92 4.43
N LEU A 186 9.68 13.61 4.82
CA LEU A 186 9.35 13.31 6.23
C LEU A 186 9.95 12.00 6.70
N GLN A 187 9.99 10.96 5.87
CA GLN A 187 10.64 9.69 6.19
C GLN A 187 12.12 9.90 6.49
N ASP A 188 12.82 10.69 5.68
CA ASP A 188 14.23 11.02 5.93
C ASP A 188 14.42 11.73 7.29
N LYS A 189 13.51 12.66 7.63
CA LYS A 189 13.53 13.36 8.93
C LYS A 189 13.26 12.42 10.10
N ILE A 190 12.33 11.49 9.96
CA ILE A 190 12.01 10.49 11.00
C ILE A 190 13.21 9.56 11.18
N ALA A 191 13.79 9.06 10.09
CA ALA A 191 14.98 8.21 10.12
C ALA A 191 16.18 8.90 10.76
N ALA A 192 16.39 10.19 10.48
CA ALA A 192 17.46 10.98 11.09
C ALA A 192 17.30 11.16 12.60
N ARG A 193 16.07 11.22 13.11
CA ARG A 193 15.77 11.40 14.55
C ARG A 193 15.84 10.10 15.37
N ARG A 194 15.88 8.94 14.70
CA ARG A 194 16.00 7.63 15.33
C ARG A 194 17.45 7.21 15.60
N LYS A 195 18.43 7.96 15.09
CA LYS A 195 19.87 7.74 15.31
C LYS A 195 20.31 8.42 16.60
#